data_AF-A0A355QIZ9-F1
#
_entry.id   AF-A0A355QIZ9-F1
#
_cell.length_a   1.000
_cell.length_b   1.000
_cell.length_c   1.000
_cell.angle_alpha   90.00
_cell.angle_beta   90.00
_cell.angle_gamma   90.00
#
_symmetry.space_group_name_H-M   'P 1'
#
loop_
_entity.id
_entity.type
_entity.pdbx_description
1 polymer ?
#
loop_
_entity_poly.entity_id
_entity_poly.type
_entity_poly.pdbx_seq_one_letter_code
_entity_poly.pdbx_strand_id
1 'polypeptide(L)'
;DLLWSTVPRRYPDLRIALSEGGAGWVPYFMDRADKTYDMHHLWTGQDFGDLRPSDVFRRNFLTCFITDPVGVVLRHEIGIENISWEMDYPHSDSNWPNAPEELAEVFAGVPDEDVDRITHLNAMDWYSYDPFAHRARSECTVGALRAEAGDHDISIRPFDKGRHAEKNVSLADFAEKT
;
A
#
# COMPACT_ATOMS: atom_id res chain seq x y z
N ASP A 1 -4.06 -5.41 -16.02
CA ASP A 1 -3.56 -5.07 -17.38
C ASP A 1 -2.05 -4.96 -17.50
N LEU A 2 -1.36 -4.15 -16.69
CA LEU A 2 0.10 -3.96 -16.81
C LEU A 2 0.90 -5.27 -16.82
N LEU A 3 0.60 -6.22 -15.93
CA LEU A 3 1.25 -7.53 -15.88
C LEU A 3 1.12 -8.32 -17.20
N TRP A 4 -0.06 -8.30 -17.81
CA TRP A 4 -0.34 -9.02 -19.06
C TRP A 4 0.22 -8.29 -20.29
N SER A 5 0.42 -6.98 -20.19
CA SER A 5 1.07 -6.20 -21.24
C SER A 5 2.52 -6.63 -21.47
N THR A 6 3.07 -6.27 -22.63
CA THR A 6 4.48 -6.53 -22.93
C THR A 6 5.43 -5.57 -22.20
N VAL A 7 4.92 -4.55 -21.50
CA VAL A 7 5.73 -3.45 -20.94
C VAL A 7 6.73 -3.96 -19.88
N PRO A 8 6.32 -4.68 -18.81
CA PRO A 8 7.28 -5.19 -17.82
C PRO A 8 8.25 -6.23 -18.39
N ARG A 9 7.87 -6.93 -19.47
CA ARG A 9 8.72 -7.91 -20.15
C ARG A 9 9.76 -7.26 -21.06
N ARG A 10 9.38 -6.17 -21.73
CA ARG A 10 10.28 -5.37 -22.59
C ARG A 10 11.25 -4.51 -21.79
N TYR A 11 10.81 -4.03 -20.63
CA TYR A 11 11.60 -3.18 -19.73
C TYR A 11 11.72 -3.87 -18.38
N PRO A 12 12.61 -4.87 -18.23
CA PRO A 12 12.70 -5.67 -17.01
C PRO A 12 13.05 -4.87 -15.77
N ASP A 13 13.73 -3.72 -15.93
CA ASP A 13 14.11 -2.82 -14.85
C ASP A 13 13.02 -1.77 -14.50
N LEU A 14 11.89 -1.77 -15.22
CA LEU A 14 10.77 -0.88 -14.90
C LEU A 14 10.18 -1.25 -13.55
N ARG A 15 10.02 -0.25 -12.68
CA ARG A 15 9.40 -0.40 -11.37
C ARG A 15 8.02 0.26 -11.37
N ILE A 16 7.01 -0.47 -10.88
CA ILE A 16 5.62 -0.03 -10.81
C ILE A 16 5.16 -0.15 -9.36
N ALA A 17 4.81 0.97 -8.73
CA ALA A 17 4.19 0.97 -7.40
C ALA A 17 2.66 1.06 -7.54
N LEU A 18 1.95 0.19 -6.83
CA LEU A 18 0.50 0.20 -6.71
C LEU A 18 0.13 0.84 -5.37
N SER A 19 -0.04 2.17 -5.40
CA SER A 19 -0.47 2.98 -4.25
C SER A 19 -1.97 2.78 -3.99
N GLU A 20 -2.36 2.84 -2.72
CA GLU A 20 -3.71 2.70 -2.17
C GLU A 20 -4.37 1.33 -2.50
N GLY A 21 -3.57 0.35 -2.94
CA GLY A 21 -4.08 -0.91 -3.48
C GLY A 21 -4.33 -2.00 -2.42
N GLY A 22 -3.73 -1.85 -1.23
CA GLY A 22 -3.57 -2.95 -0.29
C GLY A 22 -2.70 -4.08 -0.86
N ALA A 23 -2.38 -5.06 -0.02
CA ALA A 23 -1.46 -6.14 -0.39
C ALA A 23 -2.04 -7.54 -0.14
N GLY A 24 -3.06 -7.69 0.71
CA GLY A 24 -3.64 -9.00 1.08
C GLY A 24 -4.18 -9.84 -0.09
N TRP A 25 -4.54 -9.22 -1.22
CA TRP A 25 -5.03 -9.91 -2.42
C TRP A 25 -3.91 -10.49 -3.30
N VAL A 26 -2.68 -10.03 -3.12
CA VAL A 26 -1.56 -10.28 -4.05
C VAL A 26 -1.20 -11.77 -4.18
N PRO A 27 -1.11 -12.58 -3.10
CA PRO A 27 -0.80 -14.00 -3.24
C PRO A 27 -1.83 -14.75 -4.09
N TYR A 28 -3.11 -14.48 -3.86
CA TYR A 28 -4.20 -15.07 -4.64
C TYR A 28 -4.12 -14.64 -6.12
N PHE A 29 -3.85 -13.36 -6.38
CA PHE A 29 -3.72 -12.87 -7.74
C PHE A 29 -2.55 -13.52 -8.49
N MET A 30 -1.39 -13.66 -7.85
CA MET A 30 -0.23 -14.31 -8.46
C MET A 30 -0.52 -15.77 -8.81
N ASP A 31 -1.12 -16.54 -7.88
CA ASP A 31 -1.55 -17.93 -8.14
C ASP A 31 -2.53 -17.99 -9.32
N ARG A 32 -3.54 -17.11 -9.31
CA ARG A 32 -4.54 -17.08 -10.37
C ARG A 32 -3.96 -16.66 -11.71
N ALA A 33 -2.98 -15.75 -11.73
CA ALA A 33 -2.30 -15.30 -12.93
C ALA A 33 -1.47 -16.43 -13.55
N ASP A 34 -0.68 -17.13 -12.74
CA ASP A 34 0.09 -18.30 -13.19
C ASP A 34 -0.84 -19.38 -13.75
N LYS A 35 -1.90 -19.72 -13.01
CA LYS A 35 -2.87 -20.71 -13.47
C LYS A 35 -3.57 -20.32 -14.78
N THR A 36 -3.91 -19.04 -14.93
CA THR A 36 -4.51 -18.50 -16.16
C THR A 36 -3.54 -18.61 -17.33
N TYR A 37 -2.27 -18.27 -17.11
CA TYR A 37 -1.24 -18.38 -18.12
C TYR A 37 -1.06 -19.85 -18.55
N ASP A 38 -0.87 -20.77 -17.61
CA ASP A 38 -0.72 -22.21 -17.90
C ASP A 38 -1.85 -22.76 -18.78
N MET A 39 -3.10 -22.36 -18.49
CA MET A 39 -4.27 -22.88 -19.20
C MET A 39 -4.50 -22.21 -20.56
N HIS A 40 -4.11 -20.94 -20.74
CA HIS A 40 -4.67 -20.10 -21.81
C HIS A 40 -3.63 -19.43 -22.70
N HIS A 41 -2.33 -19.46 -22.35
CA HIS A 41 -1.30 -18.71 -23.08
C HIS A 41 -1.20 -19.09 -24.56
N LEU A 42 -1.31 -20.39 -24.88
CA LEU A 42 -1.23 -20.90 -26.26
C LEU A 42 -2.26 -20.28 -27.22
N TRP A 43 -3.52 -20.08 -26.78
CA TRP A 43 -4.56 -19.52 -27.64
C TRP A 43 -4.69 -17.99 -27.52
N THR A 44 -4.25 -17.41 -26.40
CA THR A 44 -4.22 -15.95 -26.23
C THR A 44 -3.00 -15.30 -26.87
N GLY A 45 -2.01 -16.11 -27.28
CA GLY A 45 -0.72 -15.63 -27.79
C GLY A 45 0.11 -14.92 -26.72
N GLN A 46 -0.18 -15.14 -25.44
CA GLN A 46 0.62 -14.60 -24.35
C GLN A 46 1.94 -15.37 -24.27
N ASP A 47 3.04 -14.63 -24.15
CA ASP A 47 4.38 -15.19 -24.04
C ASP A 47 5.15 -14.45 -22.94
N PHE A 48 5.45 -15.16 -21.87
CA PHE A 48 6.29 -14.73 -20.75
C PHE A 48 7.70 -15.33 -20.82
N GLY A 49 8.04 -16.07 -21.88
CA GLY A 49 9.31 -16.78 -22.02
C GLY A 49 9.49 -17.83 -20.91
N ASP A 50 10.66 -17.80 -20.29
CA ASP A 50 11.01 -18.71 -19.18
C ASP A 50 10.46 -18.26 -17.81
N LEU A 51 9.71 -17.15 -17.77
CA LEU A 51 9.12 -16.60 -16.55
C LEU A 51 7.63 -16.95 -16.45
N ARG A 52 7.13 -17.05 -15.22
CA ARG A 52 5.70 -17.02 -14.95
C ARG A 52 5.21 -15.58 -14.75
N PRO A 53 3.91 -15.31 -14.88
CA PRO A 53 3.33 -14.02 -14.48
C PRO A 53 3.71 -13.60 -13.07
N SER A 54 3.70 -14.51 -12.10
CA SER A 54 4.10 -14.20 -10.72
C SER A 54 5.58 -13.80 -10.59
N ASP A 55 6.47 -14.37 -11.41
CA ASP A 55 7.89 -14.00 -11.43
C ASP A 55 8.07 -12.57 -11.98
N VAL A 56 7.31 -12.21 -13.02
CA VAL A 56 7.26 -10.83 -13.54
C VAL A 56 6.64 -9.86 -12.52
N PHE A 57 5.61 -10.30 -11.79
CA PHE A 57 4.99 -9.48 -10.75
C PHE A 57 6.01 -9.14 -9.65
N ARG A 58 6.67 -10.16 -9.07
CA ARG A 58 7.69 -9.96 -8.04
C ARG A 58 8.89 -9.14 -8.51
N ARG A 59 9.24 -9.19 -9.79
CA ARG A 59 10.32 -8.36 -10.33
C ARG A 59 9.93 -6.89 -10.48
N ASN A 60 8.70 -6.60 -10.91
CA ASN A 60 8.35 -5.28 -11.43
C ASN A 60 7.34 -4.50 -10.57
N PHE A 61 6.67 -5.12 -9.60
CA PHE A 61 5.60 -4.48 -8.83
C PHE A 61 5.90 -4.40 -7.33
N LEU A 62 5.64 -3.21 -6.78
CA LEU A 62 5.57 -2.92 -5.34
C LEU A 62 4.10 -2.66 -5.01
N THR A 63 3.57 -3.29 -3.96
CA THR A 63 2.22 -2.97 -3.47
C THR A 63 2.30 -2.16 -2.19
N CYS A 64 1.51 -1.10 -2.14
CA CYS A 64 1.42 -0.25 -0.97
C CYS A 64 0.12 -0.47 -0.21
N PHE A 65 0.14 -0.19 1.09
CA PHE A 65 -1.04 -0.26 1.94
C PHE A 65 -1.04 0.84 3.00
N ILE A 66 -2.25 1.28 3.37
CA ILE A 66 -2.49 2.19 4.50
C ILE A 66 -2.65 1.36 5.79
N THR A 67 -3.68 0.51 5.82
CA THR A 67 -3.94 -0.45 6.90
C THR A 67 -4.33 -1.80 6.30
N ASP A 68 -3.49 -2.82 6.48
CA ASP A 68 -3.73 -4.15 5.92
C ASP A 68 -3.15 -5.28 6.80
N PRO A 69 -3.84 -5.67 7.89
CA PRO A 69 -3.41 -6.77 8.74
C PRO A 69 -3.26 -8.09 7.97
N VAL A 70 -4.08 -8.33 6.95
CA VAL A 70 -4.00 -9.53 6.12
C VAL A 70 -2.74 -9.50 5.26
N GLY A 71 -2.45 -8.37 4.63
CA GLY A 71 -1.22 -8.16 3.87
C GLY A 71 0.04 -8.38 4.71
N VAL A 72 0.06 -7.89 5.94
CA VAL A 72 1.21 -8.08 6.85
C VAL A 72 1.38 -9.54 7.28
N VAL A 73 0.28 -10.27 7.52
CA VAL A 73 0.35 -11.73 7.77
C VAL A 73 0.91 -12.47 6.55
N LEU A 74 0.55 -12.05 5.34
CA LEU A 74 0.96 -12.67 4.08
C LEU A 74 2.25 -12.10 3.47
N ARG A 75 2.97 -11.23 4.18
CA ARG A 75 4.12 -10.46 3.64
C ARG A 75 5.18 -11.29 2.92
N HIS A 76 5.47 -12.51 3.37
CA HIS A 76 6.45 -13.38 2.70
C HIS A 76 5.89 -14.06 1.44
N GLU A 77 4.58 -14.33 1.39
CA GLU A 77 3.91 -14.86 0.19
C GLU A 77 3.80 -13.80 -0.90
N ILE A 78 3.54 -12.55 -0.49
CA ILE A 78 3.61 -11.35 -1.33
C ILE A 78 5.04 -11.18 -1.86
N GLY A 79 6.02 -11.36 -0.97
CA GLY A 79 7.42 -11.05 -1.16
C GLY A 79 7.78 -9.87 -0.26
N ILE A 80 8.67 -10.10 0.71
CA ILE A 80 9.00 -9.08 1.72
C ILE A 80 9.60 -7.81 1.11
N GLU A 81 10.18 -7.90 -0.09
CA GLU A 81 10.76 -6.80 -0.87
C GLU A 81 9.72 -6.09 -1.78
N ASN A 82 8.49 -6.60 -1.85
CA ASN A 82 7.41 -6.19 -2.75
C ASN A 82 6.23 -5.52 -2.03
N ILE A 83 6.38 -5.22 -0.74
CA ILE A 83 5.35 -4.58 0.08
C ILE A 83 5.91 -3.32 0.76
N SER A 84 5.17 -2.21 0.71
CA SER A 84 5.54 -0.97 1.41
C SER A 84 4.35 -0.42 2.17
N TRP A 85 4.59 0.14 3.34
CA TRP A 85 3.58 0.98 4.00
C TRP A 85 3.50 2.35 3.31
N GLU A 86 2.31 2.93 3.29
CA GLU A 86 2.10 4.33 2.92
C GLU A 86 1.08 4.98 3.86
N MET A 87 1.23 6.28 4.09
CA MET A 87 0.38 7.02 5.01
C MET A 87 -0.93 7.51 4.37
N ASP A 88 -0.87 7.82 3.08
CA ASP A 88 -1.93 8.47 2.30
C ASP A 88 -2.48 9.81 2.87
N TYR A 89 -1.64 10.56 3.59
CA TYR A 89 -2.02 11.89 4.06
C TYR A 89 -2.27 12.86 2.88
N PRO A 90 -3.32 13.70 2.89
CA PRO A 90 -4.29 13.94 3.97
C PRO A 90 -5.67 13.29 3.73
N HIS A 91 -5.75 12.15 3.03
CA HIS A 91 -7.03 11.53 2.72
C HIS A 91 -7.80 11.14 3.99
N SER A 92 -9.13 11.05 3.89
CA SER A 92 -10.02 10.78 5.02
C SER A 92 -9.83 9.39 5.63
N ASP A 93 -9.30 8.46 4.85
CA ASP A 93 -8.99 7.08 5.17
C ASP A 93 -7.50 6.86 5.45
N SER A 94 -6.70 7.93 5.50
CA SER A 94 -5.34 7.89 6.06
C SER A 94 -5.37 7.63 7.57
N ASN A 95 -4.26 7.18 8.13
CA ASN A 95 -4.11 7.00 9.58
C ASN A 95 -3.76 8.32 10.32
N TRP A 96 -4.07 9.49 9.77
CA TRP A 96 -3.70 10.76 10.40
C TRP A 96 -4.59 11.06 11.62
N PRO A 97 -4.03 11.51 12.77
CA PRO A 97 -2.62 11.78 13.06
C PRO A 97 -1.89 10.63 13.78
N ASN A 98 -2.54 9.48 13.97
CA ASN A 98 -2.07 8.37 14.83
C ASN A 98 -1.39 7.25 14.04
N ALA A 99 -0.83 7.57 12.87
CA ALA A 99 -0.30 6.57 11.95
C ALA A 99 0.72 5.62 12.56
N PRO A 100 1.69 6.10 13.36
CA PRO A 100 2.66 5.20 13.97
C PRO A 100 2.02 4.23 14.97
N GLU A 101 1.01 4.68 15.72
CA GLU A 101 0.29 3.84 16.68
C GLU A 101 -0.55 2.77 15.97
N GLU A 102 -1.33 3.16 14.98
CA GLU A 102 -2.17 2.22 14.21
C GLU A 102 -1.29 1.22 13.45
N LEU A 103 -0.19 1.66 12.86
CA LEU A 103 0.76 0.77 12.19
C LEU A 103 1.45 -0.20 13.17
N ALA A 104 1.77 0.25 14.38
CA ALA A 104 2.35 -0.62 15.41
C ALA A 104 1.40 -1.75 15.83
N GLU A 105 0.08 -1.51 15.84
CA GLU A 105 -0.91 -2.57 16.09
C GLU A 105 -0.92 -3.61 14.96
N VAL A 106 -0.81 -3.18 13.70
CA VAL A 106 -0.74 -4.07 12.53
C VAL A 106 0.52 -4.94 12.57
N PHE A 107 1.65 -4.42 13.07
CA PHE A 107 2.92 -5.13 13.17
C PHE A 107 3.11 -5.95 14.46
N ALA A 108 2.06 -6.16 15.26
CA ALA A 108 2.16 -6.96 16.48
C ALA A 108 2.73 -8.38 16.20
N GLY A 109 3.92 -8.66 16.74
CA GLY A 109 4.61 -9.94 16.55
C GLY A 109 5.39 -10.08 15.23
N VAL A 110 5.51 -9.02 14.44
CA VAL A 110 6.37 -8.97 13.25
C VAL A 110 7.81 -8.65 13.67
N PRO A 111 8.83 -9.36 13.17
CA PRO A 111 10.24 -9.06 13.46
C PRO A 111 10.65 -7.67 12.99
N ASP A 112 11.56 -7.01 13.72
CA ASP A 112 12.05 -5.67 13.39
C ASP A 112 12.63 -5.58 11.97
N GLU A 113 13.27 -6.63 11.46
CA GLU A 113 13.81 -6.66 10.09
C GLU A 113 12.72 -6.58 9.01
N ASP A 114 11.57 -7.22 9.25
CA ASP A 114 10.42 -7.17 8.35
C ASP A 114 9.72 -5.81 8.47
N VAL A 115 9.62 -5.26 9.69
CA VAL A 115 9.10 -3.89 9.91
C VAL A 115 9.98 -2.88 9.18
N ASP A 116 11.30 -2.97 9.29
CA ASP A 116 12.24 -2.09 8.59
C ASP A 116 12.08 -2.22 7.06
N ARG A 117 11.93 -3.45 6.55
CA ARG A 117 11.63 -3.70 5.12
C ARG A 117 10.39 -2.98 4.66
N ILE A 118 9.27 -3.22 5.33
CA ILE A 118 7.95 -2.70 4.93
C ILE A 118 7.87 -1.17 5.11
N THR A 119 8.47 -0.63 6.17
CA THR A 119 8.30 0.80 6.53
C THR A 119 9.20 1.74 5.75
N HIS A 120 10.43 1.33 5.40
CA HIS A 120 11.36 2.24 4.74
C HIS A 120 12.36 1.58 3.79
N LEU A 121 12.93 0.41 4.08
CA LEU A 121 14.01 -0.13 3.24
C LEU A 121 13.52 -0.44 1.82
N ASN A 122 12.32 -0.99 1.67
CA ASN A 122 11.75 -1.23 0.34
C ASN A 122 11.53 0.09 -0.41
N ALA A 123 10.98 1.12 0.25
CA ALA A 123 10.81 2.43 -0.37
C ALA A 123 12.17 3.02 -0.81
N MET A 124 13.20 2.90 0.03
CA MET A 124 14.57 3.35 -0.30
C MET A 124 15.11 2.63 -1.54
N ASP A 125 14.98 1.30 -1.58
CA ASP A 125 15.44 0.47 -2.68
C ASP A 125 14.68 0.80 -3.98
N TRP A 126 13.35 0.86 -3.92
CA TRP A 126 12.47 1.06 -5.08
C TRP A 126 12.56 2.45 -5.66
N TYR A 127 12.60 3.48 -4.82
CA TYR A 127 12.64 4.88 -5.24
C TYR A 127 14.06 5.45 -5.37
N SER A 128 15.09 4.63 -5.11
CA SER A 128 16.50 5.04 -5.18
C SER A 128 16.79 6.29 -4.34
N TYR A 129 16.24 6.30 -3.12
CA TYR A 129 16.31 7.45 -2.22
C TYR A 129 16.86 7.02 -0.86
N ASP A 130 17.93 7.69 -0.42
CA ASP A 130 18.50 7.50 0.92
C ASP A 130 18.12 8.69 1.82
N PRO A 131 17.11 8.55 2.70
CA PRO A 131 16.76 9.61 3.64
C PRO A 131 17.88 9.88 4.65
N PHE A 132 18.74 8.90 4.92
CA PHE A 132 19.77 9.01 5.95
C PHE A 132 21.00 9.81 5.50
N ALA A 133 21.14 10.04 4.20
CA ALA A 133 22.08 11.01 3.65
C ALA A 133 21.70 12.47 4.01
N HIS A 134 20.44 12.72 4.35
CA HIS A 134 19.91 14.05 4.64
C HIS A 134 19.55 14.28 6.11
N ARG A 135 19.25 13.20 6.85
CA ARG A 135 18.83 13.27 8.25
C ARG A 135 19.33 12.04 9.01
N ALA A 136 19.89 12.21 10.21
CA ALA A 136 20.40 11.05 10.93
C ALA A 136 19.26 10.09 11.32
N ARG A 137 19.48 8.78 11.25
CA ARG A 137 18.44 7.77 11.59
C ARG A 137 17.83 8.00 12.98
N SER A 138 18.63 8.42 13.96
CA SER A 138 18.17 8.76 15.31
C SER A 138 17.15 9.91 15.35
N GLU A 139 17.21 10.81 14.37
CA GLU A 139 16.30 11.95 14.23
C GLU A 139 15.04 11.59 13.43
N CYS A 140 14.99 10.42 12.79
CA CYS A 140 13.84 9.96 12.01
C CYS A 140 12.84 9.12 12.83
N THR A 141 13.03 9.00 14.14
CA THR A 141 12.07 8.30 15.01
C THR A 141 10.78 9.08 15.16
N VAL A 142 9.67 8.40 15.44
CA VAL A 142 8.36 9.03 15.70
C VAL A 142 8.47 10.10 16.79
N GLY A 143 9.17 9.77 17.90
CA GLY A 143 9.38 10.70 19.01
C GLY A 143 10.19 11.94 18.61
N ALA A 144 11.28 11.77 17.85
CA ALA A 144 12.10 12.88 17.38
C ALA A 144 11.33 13.78 16.41
N LEU A 145 10.60 13.21 15.45
CA LEU A 145 9.80 13.95 14.47
C LEU A 145 8.65 14.72 15.13
N ARG A 146 7.98 14.13 16.12
CA ARG A 146 6.95 14.83 16.90
C ARG A 146 7.50 15.95 17.76
N ALA A 147 8.67 15.76 18.38
CA ALA A 147 9.32 16.81 19.15
C ALA A 147 9.71 18.01 18.27
N GLU A 148 10.15 17.76 17.03
CA GLU A 148 10.44 18.82 16.06
C GLU A 148 9.17 19.52 15.55
N ALA A 149 8.08 18.78 15.36
CA ALA A 149 6.78 19.37 15.00
C ALA A 149 6.25 20.32 16.08
N GLY A 150 6.64 20.18 17.35
CA GLY A 150 6.29 21.14 18.40
C GLY A 150 4.77 21.23 18.67
N ASP A 151 4.22 22.45 18.67
CA ASP A 151 2.84 22.75 19.03
C ASP A 151 1.89 22.89 17.83
N HIS A 152 2.21 22.27 16.69
CA HIS A 152 1.33 22.28 15.52
C HIS A 152 -0.03 21.65 15.85
N ASP A 153 -1.10 22.36 15.46
CA ASP A 153 -2.47 21.90 15.62
C ASP A 153 -2.79 20.77 14.63
N ILE A 154 -2.85 19.55 15.15
CA ILE A 154 -3.16 18.33 14.40
C ILE A 154 -4.64 17.91 14.54
N SER A 155 -5.50 18.77 15.11
CA SER A 155 -6.91 18.44 15.33
C SER A 155 -7.62 18.09 14.01
N ILE A 156 -8.31 16.96 14.00
CA ILE A 156 -9.16 16.57 12.88
C ILE A 156 -10.35 17.53 12.84
N ARG A 157 -10.49 18.26 11.73
CA ARG A 157 -11.56 19.21 11.53
C ARG A 157 -12.36 18.85 10.28
N PRO A 158 -13.70 18.82 10.35
CA PRO A 158 -14.49 18.71 9.14
C PRO A 158 -14.22 19.93 8.25
N PHE A 159 -13.95 19.70 6.96
CA PHE A 159 -13.88 20.78 5.96
C PHE A 159 -15.29 21.23 5.52
N ASP A 160 -16.34 20.67 6.12
CA ASP A 160 -17.71 21.00 5.78
C ASP A 160 -18.02 22.46 6.13
N LYS A 161 -18.44 23.23 5.12
CA LYS A 161 -18.97 24.59 5.25
C LYS A 161 -20.51 24.62 5.14
N GLY A 162 -21.19 23.55 5.54
CA GLY A 162 -22.66 23.49 5.64
C GLY A 162 -23.37 22.56 4.64
N ARG A 163 -22.68 21.54 4.11
CA ARG A 163 -23.26 20.47 3.29
C ARG A 163 -24.22 19.61 4.09
N HIS A 164 -24.00 19.48 5.39
CA HIS A 164 -24.98 19.00 6.36
C HIS A 164 -25.52 20.15 7.22
N ALA A 165 -26.19 21.14 6.61
CA ALA A 165 -27.26 21.80 7.36
C ALA A 165 -28.24 20.69 7.78
N GLU A 166 -28.50 20.53 9.08
CA GLU A 166 -29.39 19.50 9.63
C GLU A 166 -30.65 19.34 8.76
N LYS A 167 -30.65 18.33 7.89
CA LYS A 167 -31.89 17.78 7.37
C LYS A 167 -32.19 16.62 8.28
N ASN A 168 -32.99 16.90 9.31
CA ASN A 168 -33.73 15.88 10.05
C ASN A 168 -34.65 15.17 9.05
N VAL A 169 -34.11 14.19 8.32
CA VAL A 169 -34.92 13.27 7.52
C VAL A 169 -35.41 12.22 8.50
N SER A 170 -36.67 12.32 8.86
CA SER A 170 -37.37 11.35 9.68
C SER A 170 -37.78 10.14 8.83
N LEU A 171 -38.11 9.01 9.48
CA LEU A 171 -38.73 7.87 8.82
C LEU A 171 -40.05 8.23 8.12
N ALA A 172 -40.72 9.31 8.54
CA ALA A 172 -41.93 9.81 7.86
C ALA A 172 -41.62 10.38 6.47
N ASP A 173 -40.45 11.01 6.28
CA ASP A 173 -40.03 11.59 4.99
C ASP A 173 -39.69 10.53 3.93
N PHE A 174 -39.44 9.29 4.36
CA PHE A 174 -39.24 8.14 3.47
C PHE A 174 -40.57 7.51 3.01
N ALA A 175 -41.61 7.56 3.85
CA ALA A 175 -42.91 6.94 3.56
C ALA A 175 -43.75 7.72 2.52
N GLU A 176 -43.49 9.01 2.32
CA GLU A 176 -44.19 9.83 1.32
C GLU A 176 -43.68 9.65 -0.12
N LYS A 177 -42.58 8.92 -0.34
CA LYS A 177 -41.96 8.73 -1.67
C LYS A 177 -42.22 7.36 -2.32
N THR A 178 -43.14 6.58 -1.76
CA THR A 178 -43.69 5.33 -2.33
C THR A 178 -45.19 5.45 -2.47
#